data_AF-A0A9P0HKB0-F1
#
_entry.id   AF-A0A9P0HKB0-F1
#
_cell.length_a   1.000
_cell.length_b   1.000
_cell.length_c   1.000
_cell.angle_alpha   90.00
_cell.angle_beta   90.00
_cell.angle_gamma   90.00
#
_symmetry.space_group_name_H-M   'P 1'
#
loop_
_entity.id
_entity.type
_entity.pdbx_description
1 polymer ?
#
loop_
_entity_poly.entity_id
_entity_poly.type
_entity_poly.pdbx_seq_one_letter_code
_entity_poly.pdbx_strand_id
1 'polypeptide(L)'
;MLIQSVKPAYSVWKLLRLKGVKLFPTYLRNHSLGMEVEEPIPPKVAIVTGANKGIGFGIVRNLCKQFDGIVYLTARDVERGKKAVEELNQLGLKPEFHQLDIDDAQSITDFANFIKKTHGGIDVLVNNAAIAYKNDATEPFGEQAEVTLRINFFDLINICSALFPFLRPHARVVNLSSSAGFLQRIPGDKLREKFANPQLSRNHLIRLMNEFVIEAKAGTHANTGWPDSAYCVSKVGVSALTRIQQQEFLKDSREDIIVNHVHPGYVDTDMTSHKGPLTIEEGADAPTYLALLPPNIESPRGDYIWFNREIVDWVNGPLGLKPGFHQLDVDDPESITNFAEFIKTTHGGIDVLVNNAAIGFPRDAPEPFGEQAEITLRVNFFAVIDVCNALFPLLRPHARGSGRPLMDIEKAVESYPSTNTRELAIECVVSKDTVTLHEEVEKEQKAKAGTHLEAGWLNSAYSVSKVAVSALTRIQHRQFLEDPREDIVINHIHPGYVDTDLTNHKGPLTIEQGADAPTYAALLPPGTTSPKGDLIWYTREIVDWVNGPTPKS
;
A
#
# COMPACT_ATOMS: atom_id res chain seq x y z
N MET A 1 -74.01 12.04 -9.42
CA MET A 1 -72.66 12.35 -8.91
C MET A 1 -71.80 12.67 -10.14
N LEU A 2 -71.86 13.90 -10.68
CA LEU A 2 -70.99 15.09 -10.44
C LEU A 2 -69.50 14.76 -10.74
N ILE A 3 -68.71 15.40 -11.62
CA ILE A 3 -68.73 16.67 -12.38
C ILE A 3 -67.67 16.57 -13.53
N GLN A 4 -67.96 17.20 -14.71
CA GLN A 4 -67.12 17.93 -15.71
C GLN A 4 -65.68 17.45 -16.06
N SER A 5 -65.08 17.64 -17.25
CA SER A 5 -65.39 18.31 -18.52
C SER A 5 -64.33 17.89 -19.55
N VAL A 6 -64.67 18.06 -20.82
CA VAL A 6 -63.98 17.52 -22.00
C VAL A 6 -63.38 18.68 -22.85
N LYS A 7 -62.18 18.43 -23.43
CA LYS A 7 -61.62 18.92 -24.74
C LYS A 7 -60.69 20.17 -24.81
N PRO A 8 -59.88 20.28 -25.91
CA PRO A 8 -58.47 20.70 -25.89
C PRO A 8 -58.21 22.05 -26.60
N ALA A 9 -57.08 22.68 -26.28
CA ALA A 9 -56.65 23.94 -26.86
C ALA A 9 -55.98 23.76 -28.25
N TYR A 10 -56.80 23.73 -29.30
CA TYR A 10 -56.37 23.96 -30.69
C TYR A 10 -57.43 24.80 -31.43
N SER A 11 -57.66 26.06 -31.00
CA SER A 11 -58.59 26.96 -31.74
C SER A 11 -58.51 28.46 -31.41
N VAL A 12 -57.32 29.05 -31.24
CA VAL A 12 -57.20 30.53 -31.03
C VAL A 12 -56.73 31.28 -32.28
N TRP A 13 -56.09 30.62 -33.24
CA TRP A 13 -55.56 31.31 -34.45
C TRP A 13 -56.58 31.52 -35.59
N LYS A 14 -57.78 30.93 -35.49
CA LYS A 14 -58.78 30.99 -36.58
C LYS A 14 -59.90 32.03 -36.39
N LEU A 15 -59.91 32.77 -35.27
CA LEU A 15 -60.96 33.75 -34.97
C LEU A 15 -60.59 35.23 -35.15
N LEU A 16 -59.32 35.56 -35.45
CA LEU A 16 -58.87 36.95 -35.63
C LEU A 16 -58.79 37.41 -37.10
N ARG A 17 -59.37 36.67 -38.05
CA ARG A 17 -59.41 37.03 -39.48
C ARG A 17 -60.78 37.47 -40.01
N LEU A 18 -61.70 37.93 -39.14
CA LEU A 18 -63.08 38.27 -39.53
C LEU A 18 -63.60 39.66 -39.10
N LYS A 19 -62.75 40.61 -38.71
CA LYS A 19 -63.19 42.02 -38.61
C LYS A 19 -62.12 42.95 -39.18
N GLY A 20 -62.41 43.50 -40.36
CA GLY A 20 -61.55 44.43 -41.09
C GLY A 20 -61.34 45.75 -40.34
N VAL A 21 -60.40 45.76 -39.39
CA VAL A 21 -59.94 46.98 -38.72
C VAL A 21 -58.59 47.37 -39.32
N LYS A 22 -58.57 48.49 -40.05
CA LYS A 22 -57.34 49.18 -40.42
C LYS A 22 -56.83 49.96 -39.19
N LEU A 23 -55.64 49.63 -38.71
CA LEU A 23 -54.86 50.48 -37.81
C LEU A 23 -53.51 50.78 -38.46
N PHE A 24 -53.14 52.06 -38.46
CA PHE A 24 -51.99 52.67 -39.13
C PHE A 24 -50.63 52.16 -38.59
N PRO A 25 -49.52 52.31 -39.37
CA PRO A 25 -48.25 51.65 -39.09
C PRO A 25 -47.33 52.52 -38.24
N THR A 26 -47.20 52.23 -36.95
CA THR A 26 -46.05 52.63 -36.13
C THR A 26 -46.05 51.84 -34.83
N TYR A 27 -45.39 50.66 -34.83
CA TYR A 27 -44.65 50.02 -33.74
C TYR A 27 -44.48 48.53 -34.04
N LEU A 28 -43.51 48.21 -34.90
CA LEU A 28 -42.91 46.89 -34.96
C LEU A 28 -41.44 47.07 -34.56
N ARG A 29 -41.12 46.76 -33.30
CA ARG A 29 -39.76 46.41 -32.91
C ARG A 29 -39.84 45.17 -32.03
N ASN A 30 -39.49 44.06 -32.66
CA ASN A 30 -38.99 42.80 -32.11
C ASN A 30 -39.57 42.35 -30.77
N HIS A 31 -40.58 41.48 -30.79
CA HIS A 31 -40.74 40.41 -29.81
C HIS A 31 -41.24 39.17 -30.55
N SER A 32 -40.34 38.51 -31.28
CA SER A 32 -40.47 37.09 -31.58
C SER A 32 -40.27 36.35 -30.26
N LEU A 33 -41.31 35.68 -29.77
CA LEU A 33 -41.20 34.64 -28.74
C LEU A 33 -40.24 33.58 -29.28
N GLY A 34 -38.97 33.70 -28.94
CA GLY A 34 -37.97 32.66 -29.13
C GLY A 34 -38.32 31.53 -28.18
N MET A 35 -38.85 30.44 -28.70
CA MET A 35 -38.64 29.16 -28.05
C MET A 35 -37.15 28.84 -28.26
N GLU A 36 -36.33 29.17 -27.27
CA GLU A 36 -34.98 28.61 -27.18
C GLU A 36 -35.16 27.09 -27.09
N VAL A 37 -34.72 26.39 -28.13
CA VAL A 37 -34.50 24.96 -28.06
C VAL A 37 -33.25 24.81 -27.22
N GLU A 38 -33.39 24.46 -25.94
CA GLU A 38 -32.24 24.05 -25.12
C GLU A 38 -31.56 22.89 -25.85
N GLU A 39 -30.33 23.12 -26.34
CA GLU A 39 -29.53 22.02 -26.85
C GLU A 39 -29.33 21.00 -25.73
N PRO A 40 -29.52 19.70 -26.00
CA PRO A 40 -29.37 18.68 -24.97
C PRO A 40 -27.95 18.74 -24.39
N ILE A 41 -27.86 18.81 -23.06
CA ILE A 41 -26.59 18.78 -22.34
C ILE A 41 -25.87 17.48 -22.75
N PRO A 42 -24.64 17.54 -23.29
CA PRO A 42 -23.93 16.35 -23.69
C PRO A 42 -23.73 15.43 -22.47
N PRO A 43 -23.84 14.11 -22.63
CA PRO A 43 -23.71 13.17 -21.53
C PRO A 43 -22.38 13.32 -20.81
N LYS A 44 -22.37 13.00 -19.51
CA LYS A 44 -21.13 12.96 -18.73
C LYS A 44 -20.23 11.84 -19.22
N VAL A 45 -18.91 12.02 -19.09
CA VAL A 45 -17.92 11.06 -19.59
C VAL A 45 -16.94 10.67 -18.49
N ALA A 46 -16.82 9.36 -18.27
CA ALA A 46 -15.81 8.75 -17.43
C ALA A 46 -14.81 7.95 -18.27
N ILE A 47 -13.53 8.06 -17.97
CA ILE A 47 -12.44 7.38 -18.68
C ILE A 47 -11.59 6.62 -17.67
N VAL A 48 -11.31 5.34 -17.94
CA VAL A 48 -10.38 4.53 -17.14
C VAL A 48 -9.27 4.00 -18.03
N THR A 49 -8.01 4.36 -17.72
CA THR A 49 -6.84 3.93 -18.50
C THR A 49 -6.40 2.51 -18.13
N GLY A 50 -6.00 1.70 -19.11
CA GLY A 50 -5.49 0.34 -18.86
C GLY A 50 -6.50 -0.59 -18.19
N ALA A 51 -7.76 -0.54 -18.64
CA ALA A 51 -8.91 -1.11 -17.95
C ALA A 51 -9.36 -2.48 -18.49
N ASN A 52 -8.57 -3.13 -19.35
CA ASN A 52 -8.92 -4.44 -19.90
C ASN A 52 -8.78 -5.61 -18.91
N LYS A 53 -8.23 -5.38 -17.70
CA LYS A 53 -8.07 -6.41 -16.65
C LYS A 53 -7.84 -5.76 -15.28
N GLY A 54 -7.79 -6.59 -14.23
CA GLY A 54 -7.41 -6.18 -12.88
C GLY A 54 -8.28 -5.07 -12.33
N ILE A 55 -7.67 -4.16 -11.56
CA ILE A 55 -8.35 -3.07 -10.85
C ILE A 55 -9.10 -2.15 -11.83
N GLY A 56 -8.48 -1.77 -12.96
CA GLY A 56 -9.13 -0.93 -13.97
C GLY A 56 -10.43 -1.54 -14.53
N PHE A 57 -10.48 -2.87 -14.72
CA PHE A 57 -11.71 -3.57 -15.12
C PHE A 57 -12.79 -3.48 -14.04
N GLY A 58 -12.41 -3.67 -12.77
CA GLY A 58 -13.32 -3.50 -11.63
C GLY A 58 -13.88 -2.07 -11.52
N ILE A 59 -13.04 -1.06 -11.77
CA ILE A 59 -13.46 0.35 -11.76
C ILE A 59 -14.47 0.62 -12.87
N VAL A 60 -14.21 0.16 -14.11
CA VAL A 60 -15.18 0.32 -15.22
C VAL A 60 -16.50 -0.36 -14.86
N ARG A 61 -16.46 -1.58 -14.32
CA ARG A 61 -17.66 -2.31 -13.87
C ARG A 61 -18.48 -1.49 -12.89
N ASN A 62 -17.83 -0.85 -11.91
CA ASN A 62 -18.51 -0.09 -10.87
C ASN A 62 -19.02 1.26 -11.37
N LEU A 63 -18.25 1.94 -12.23
CA LEU A 63 -18.72 3.14 -12.91
C LEU A 63 -19.92 2.86 -13.79
N CYS A 64 -19.95 1.77 -14.56
CA CYS A 64 -21.14 1.41 -15.36
C CYS A 64 -22.40 1.18 -14.52
N LYS A 65 -22.28 0.84 -13.23
CA LYS A 65 -23.41 0.66 -12.31
C LYS A 65 -23.89 1.96 -11.66
N GLN A 66 -22.99 2.95 -11.49
CA GLN A 66 -23.19 4.07 -10.57
C GLN A 66 -23.06 5.45 -11.23
N PHE A 67 -22.30 5.56 -12.31
CA PHE A 67 -22.06 6.82 -13.01
C PHE A 67 -23.18 7.10 -14.01
N ASP A 68 -23.80 8.27 -13.90
CA ASP A 68 -24.82 8.74 -14.83
C ASP A 68 -24.17 9.37 -16.07
N GLY A 69 -23.67 8.52 -16.96
CA GLY A 69 -22.98 8.94 -18.17
C GLY A 69 -22.34 7.79 -18.96
N ILE A 70 -21.49 8.17 -19.92
CA ILE A 70 -20.73 7.24 -20.76
C ILE A 70 -19.45 6.86 -20.03
N VAL A 71 -19.16 5.56 -19.95
CA VAL A 71 -17.93 5.03 -19.36
C VAL A 71 -17.06 4.43 -20.47
N TYR A 72 -15.85 4.96 -20.64
CA TYR A 72 -14.84 4.43 -21.55
C TYR A 72 -13.90 3.49 -20.83
N LEU A 73 -13.90 2.23 -21.26
CA LEU A 73 -12.83 1.28 -21.04
C LEU A 73 -11.75 1.54 -22.10
N THR A 74 -10.53 1.88 -21.68
CA THR A 74 -9.42 2.02 -22.62
C THR A 74 -8.33 1.00 -22.38
N ALA A 75 -7.66 0.58 -23.45
CA ALA A 75 -6.57 -0.37 -23.42
C ALA A 75 -5.63 -0.17 -24.60
N ARG A 76 -4.34 -0.48 -24.42
CA ARG A 76 -3.37 -0.44 -25.52
C ARG A 76 -3.64 -1.51 -26.57
N ASP A 77 -4.07 -2.68 -26.14
CA ASP A 77 -4.40 -3.84 -26.97
C ASP A 77 -5.89 -3.84 -27.27
N VAL A 78 -6.23 -3.68 -28.55
CA VAL A 78 -7.61 -3.57 -29.04
C VAL A 78 -8.42 -4.83 -28.77
N GLU A 79 -7.84 -6.01 -28.97
CA GLU A 79 -8.55 -7.28 -28.85
C GLU A 79 -8.84 -7.59 -27.39
N ARG A 80 -7.87 -7.36 -26.50
CA ARG A 80 -8.09 -7.49 -25.04
C ARG A 80 -9.11 -6.48 -24.53
N GLY A 81 -9.07 -5.25 -25.05
CA GLY A 81 -10.03 -4.20 -24.69
C GLY A 81 -11.46 -4.54 -25.10
N LYS A 82 -11.66 -4.98 -26.35
CA LYS A 82 -12.98 -5.42 -26.84
C LYS A 82 -13.51 -6.63 -26.08
N LYS A 83 -12.66 -7.62 -25.80
CA LYS A 83 -13.05 -8.77 -24.98
C LYS A 83 -13.53 -8.36 -23.58
N ALA A 84 -12.83 -7.43 -22.93
CA ALA A 84 -13.24 -6.90 -21.64
C ALA A 84 -14.60 -6.19 -21.70
N VAL A 85 -14.87 -5.44 -22.78
CA VAL A 85 -16.20 -4.84 -23.01
C VAL A 85 -17.27 -5.91 -23.20
N GLU A 86 -17.00 -6.98 -23.96
CA GLU A 86 -17.94 -8.10 -24.13
C GLU A 86 -18.27 -8.80 -22.80
N GLU A 87 -17.26 -9.03 -21.96
CA GLU A 87 -17.45 -9.60 -20.61
C GLU A 87 -18.37 -8.72 -19.75
N LEU A 88 -18.19 -7.39 -19.80
CA LEU A 88 -19.07 -6.45 -19.07
C LEU A 88 -20.47 -6.38 -19.68
N ASN A 89 -20.60 -6.48 -21.00
CA ASN A 89 -21.89 -6.54 -21.69
C ASN A 89 -22.71 -7.77 -21.30
N GLN A 90 -22.06 -8.92 -21.06
CA GLN A 90 -22.72 -10.13 -20.56
C GLN A 90 -23.30 -9.94 -19.15
N LEU A 91 -22.77 -8.99 -18.38
CA LEU A 91 -23.29 -8.59 -17.06
C LEU A 91 -24.39 -7.51 -17.14
N GLY A 92 -24.83 -7.15 -18.35
CA GLY A 92 -25.84 -6.11 -18.58
C GLY A 92 -25.31 -4.68 -18.49
N LEU A 93 -23.99 -4.49 -18.34
CA LEU A 93 -23.33 -3.20 -18.37
C LEU A 93 -23.04 -2.79 -19.82
N LYS A 94 -22.74 -1.52 -20.08
CA LYS A 94 -22.52 -1.00 -21.44
C LYS A 94 -21.37 0.02 -21.51
N PRO A 95 -20.13 -0.38 -21.18
CA PRO A 95 -18.98 0.49 -21.41
C PRO A 95 -18.72 0.67 -22.92
N GLU A 96 -18.24 1.85 -23.29
CA GLU A 96 -17.67 2.11 -24.61
C GLU A 96 -16.18 1.72 -24.62
N PHE A 97 -15.65 1.39 -25.79
CA PHE A 97 -14.23 1.10 -25.96
C PHE A 97 -13.53 2.19 -26.78
N HIS A 98 -12.31 2.55 -26.37
CA HIS A 98 -11.37 3.25 -27.24
C HIS A 98 -9.94 2.75 -26.98
N GLN A 99 -9.15 2.59 -28.04
CA GLN A 99 -7.73 2.25 -27.90
C GLN A 99 -6.97 3.42 -27.24
N LEU A 100 -6.12 3.12 -26.26
CA LEU A 100 -5.23 4.10 -25.67
C LEU A 100 -3.99 3.39 -25.14
N ASP A 101 -2.83 3.69 -25.74
CA ASP A 101 -1.53 3.42 -25.15
C ASP A 101 -0.96 4.73 -24.60
N ILE A 102 -0.70 4.78 -23.30
CA ILE A 102 -0.18 5.98 -22.65
C ILE A 102 1.31 6.21 -22.96
N ASP A 103 1.99 5.19 -23.47
CA ASP A 103 3.40 5.24 -23.88
C ASP A 103 3.57 5.60 -25.37
N ASP A 104 2.46 5.90 -26.06
CA ASP A 104 2.46 6.33 -27.47
C ASP A 104 1.84 7.73 -27.60
N ALA A 105 2.68 8.70 -27.94
CA ALA A 105 2.28 10.09 -28.13
C ALA A 105 1.19 10.28 -29.21
N GLN A 106 1.19 9.45 -30.26
CA GLN A 106 0.16 9.50 -31.30
C GLN A 106 -1.16 8.93 -30.78
N SER A 107 -1.13 7.80 -30.08
CA SER A 107 -2.31 7.21 -29.42
C SER A 107 -2.96 8.20 -28.44
N ILE A 108 -2.16 8.88 -27.61
CA ILE A 108 -2.64 9.95 -26.72
C ILE A 108 -3.31 11.07 -27.51
N THR A 109 -2.67 11.54 -28.58
CA THR A 109 -3.16 12.64 -29.42
C THR A 109 -4.49 12.28 -30.09
N ASP A 110 -4.58 11.07 -30.64
CA ASP A 110 -5.79 10.57 -31.31
C ASP A 110 -6.95 10.45 -30.32
N PHE A 111 -6.69 9.91 -29.12
CA PHE A 111 -7.70 9.81 -28.08
C PHE A 111 -8.17 11.19 -27.58
N ALA A 112 -7.24 12.12 -27.35
CA ALA A 112 -7.56 13.49 -26.95
C ALA A 112 -8.43 14.21 -28.00
N ASN A 113 -8.10 14.05 -29.29
CA ASN A 113 -8.88 14.59 -30.40
C ASN A 113 -10.27 13.94 -30.48
N PHE A 114 -10.37 12.63 -30.25
CA PHE A 114 -11.64 11.92 -30.19
C PHE A 114 -12.54 12.46 -29.07
N ILE A 115 -12.02 12.61 -27.85
CA ILE A 115 -12.79 13.15 -26.71
C ILE A 115 -13.26 14.57 -26.99
N LYS A 116 -12.36 15.44 -27.48
CA LYS A 116 -12.69 16.81 -27.84
C LYS A 116 -13.81 16.87 -28.88
N LYS A 117 -13.71 16.07 -29.94
CA LYS A 117 -14.65 16.08 -31.06
C LYS A 117 -16.01 15.47 -30.70
N THR A 118 -16.01 14.40 -29.92
CA THR A 118 -17.21 13.58 -29.69
C THR A 118 -17.99 14.05 -28.47
N HIS A 119 -17.30 14.42 -27.40
CA HIS A 119 -17.92 14.74 -26.11
C HIS A 119 -17.69 16.18 -25.67
N GLY A 120 -16.62 16.81 -26.14
CA GLY A 120 -16.26 18.18 -25.77
C GLY A 120 -15.80 18.35 -24.32
N GLY A 121 -15.76 17.27 -23.52
CA GLY A 121 -15.21 17.30 -22.18
C GLY A 121 -15.21 15.97 -21.44
N ILE A 122 -14.62 15.97 -20.25
CA ILE A 122 -14.40 14.83 -19.36
C ILE A 122 -14.89 15.21 -17.96
N ASP A 123 -15.66 14.32 -17.33
CA ASP A 123 -16.16 14.48 -15.96
C ASP A 123 -15.40 13.59 -14.96
N VAL A 124 -14.94 12.42 -15.40
CA VAL A 124 -14.15 11.50 -14.58
C VAL A 124 -12.95 10.98 -15.37
N LEU A 125 -11.75 11.08 -14.80
CA LEU A 125 -10.52 10.51 -15.35
C LEU A 125 -9.82 9.65 -14.30
N VAL A 126 -9.76 8.34 -14.53
CA VAL A 126 -9.04 7.40 -13.69
C VAL A 126 -7.77 6.95 -14.40
N ASN A 127 -6.64 7.47 -13.94
CA ASN A 127 -5.31 7.10 -14.39
C ASN A 127 -4.84 5.83 -13.69
N ASN A 128 -5.21 4.67 -14.24
CA ASN A 128 -4.93 3.35 -13.69
C ASN A 128 -3.75 2.62 -14.36
N ALA A 129 -3.48 2.89 -15.64
CA ALA A 129 -2.41 2.23 -16.38
C ALA A 129 -1.05 2.37 -15.68
N ALA A 130 -0.40 1.24 -15.41
CA ALA A 130 0.90 1.15 -14.75
C ALA A 130 1.55 -0.21 -15.02
N ILE A 131 2.85 -0.30 -14.78
CA ILE A 131 3.63 -1.55 -14.80
C ILE A 131 4.44 -1.72 -13.51
N ALA A 132 4.83 -2.96 -13.26
CA ALA A 132 5.84 -3.33 -12.29
C ALA A 132 6.63 -4.51 -12.86
N TYR A 133 7.96 -4.49 -12.73
CA TYR A 133 8.76 -5.68 -12.94
C TYR A 133 8.46 -6.71 -11.85
N LYS A 134 8.63 -7.99 -12.18
CA LYS A 134 8.52 -9.08 -11.22
C LYS A 134 9.77 -9.18 -10.37
N ASN A 135 9.67 -9.80 -9.19
CA ASN A 135 10.81 -9.96 -8.29
C ASN A 135 11.94 -10.80 -8.93
N ASP A 136 11.60 -11.69 -9.86
CA ASP A 136 12.53 -12.53 -10.63
C ASP A 136 12.93 -11.93 -11.98
N ALA A 137 12.64 -10.65 -12.21
CA ALA A 137 13.09 -9.91 -13.40
C ALA A 137 14.62 -9.89 -13.48
N THR A 138 15.16 -10.23 -14.65
CA THR A 138 16.61 -10.35 -14.89
C THR A 138 17.23 -9.08 -15.47
N GLU A 139 16.41 -8.12 -15.88
CA GLU A 139 16.82 -6.85 -16.46
C GLU A 139 17.65 -6.04 -15.44
N PRO A 140 18.70 -5.32 -15.87
CA PRO A 140 19.45 -4.46 -14.97
C PRO A 140 18.57 -3.42 -14.26
N PHE A 141 18.84 -3.14 -12.99
CA PHE A 141 18.00 -2.22 -12.19
C PHE A 141 17.82 -0.84 -12.85
N GLY A 142 18.85 -0.30 -13.50
CA GLY A 142 18.74 0.96 -14.24
C GLY A 142 17.74 0.94 -15.41
N GLU A 143 17.60 -0.20 -16.10
CA GLU A 143 16.60 -0.41 -17.15
C GLU A 143 15.20 -0.56 -16.52
N GLN A 144 15.10 -1.31 -15.42
CA GLN A 144 13.85 -1.41 -14.67
C GLN A 144 13.37 -0.03 -14.19
N ALA A 145 14.28 0.81 -13.68
CA ALA A 145 14.03 2.18 -13.26
C ALA A 145 13.52 3.06 -14.40
N GLU A 146 14.23 3.07 -15.52
CA GLU A 146 13.84 3.86 -16.70
C GLU A 146 12.46 3.48 -17.22
N VAL A 147 12.22 2.18 -17.46
CA VAL A 147 10.97 1.70 -18.06
C VAL A 147 9.79 1.91 -17.10
N THR A 148 9.99 1.65 -15.81
CA THR A 148 8.93 1.83 -14.80
C THR A 148 8.56 3.30 -14.62
N LEU A 149 9.53 4.21 -14.50
CA LEU A 149 9.23 5.64 -14.35
C LEU A 149 8.66 6.26 -15.62
N ARG A 150 9.12 5.82 -16.81
CA ARG A 150 8.54 6.23 -18.09
C ARG A 150 7.03 6.02 -18.09
N ILE A 151 6.58 4.79 -17.85
CA ILE A 151 5.17 4.44 -17.93
C ILE A 151 4.37 4.96 -16.73
N ASN A 152 4.86 4.75 -15.49
CA ASN A 152 4.06 5.05 -14.30
C ASN A 152 4.01 6.54 -13.97
N PHE A 153 5.01 7.33 -14.40
CA PHE A 153 5.15 8.74 -14.02
C PHE A 153 5.20 9.70 -15.22
N PHE A 154 6.11 9.49 -16.18
CA PHE A 154 6.25 10.44 -17.29
C PHE A 154 5.06 10.37 -18.26
N ASP A 155 4.59 9.18 -18.59
CA ASP A 155 3.43 8.98 -19.45
C ASP A 155 2.12 9.38 -18.76
N LEU A 156 2.06 9.28 -17.43
CA LEU A 156 1.00 9.89 -16.63
C LEU A 156 0.96 11.41 -16.83
N ILE A 157 2.10 12.09 -16.82
CA ILE A 157 2.17 13.53 -17.11
C ILE A 157 1.71 13.81 -18.53
N ASN A 158 2.12 12.99 -19.51
CA ASN A 158 1.77 13.17 -20.92
C ASN A 158 0.25 13.06 -21.13
N ILE A 159 -0.38 11.99 -20.64
CA ILE A 159 -1.84 11.81 -20.76
C ILE A 159 -2.61 12.89 -20.00
N CYS A 160 -2.15 13.28 -18.80
CA CYS A 160 -2.77 14.38 -18.05
C CYS A 160 -2.66 15.70 -18.83
N SER A 161 -1.50 16.01 -19.40
CA SER A 161 -1.29 17.25 -20.17
C SER A 161 -2.18 17.30 -21.42
N ALA A 162 -2.42 16.16 -22.06
CA ALA A 162 -3.31 16.05 -23.22
C ALA A 162 -4.80 16.14 -22.86
N LEU A 163 -5.22 15.57 -21.72
CA LEU A 163 -6.64 15.46 -21.36
C LEU A 163 -7.14 16.58 -20.42
N PHE A 164 -6.27 17.16 -19.60
CA PHE A 164 -6.65 18.20 -18.64
C PHE A 164 -7.32 19.43 -19.26
N PRO A 165 -6.97 19.88 -20.49
CA PRO A 165 -7.71 20.95 -21.17
C PRO A 165 -9.20 20.65 -21.40
N PHE A 166 -9.61 19.38 -21.34
CA PHE A 166 -10.99 18.94 -21.57
C PHE A 166 -11.76 18.60 -20.29
N LEU A 167 -11.15 18.72 -19.10
CA LEU A 167 -11.89 18.55 -17.85
C LEU A 167 -12.99 19.61 -17.74
N ARG A 168 -14.21 19.16 -17.44
CA ARG A 168 -15.38 20.02 -17.16
C ARG A 168 -15.34 20.54 -15.72
N PRO A 169 -16.11 21.59 -15.39
CA PRO A 169 -16.39 21.94 -14.00
C PRO A 169 -16.86 20.71 -13.21
N HIS A 170 -16.46 20.60 -11.94
CA HIS A 170 -16.72 19.47 -11.05
C HIS A 170 -16.07 18.13 -11.46
N ALA A 171 -15.08 18.13 -12.35
CA ALA A 171 -14.42 16.89 -12.73
C ALA A 171 -13.68 16.20 -11.57
N ARG A 172 -13.63 14.86 -11.61
CA ARG A 172 -12.91 14.01 -10.65
C ARG A 172 -11.78 13.27 -11.35
N VAL A 173 -10.56 13.47 -10.88
CA VAL A 173 -9.37 12.79 -11.37
C VAL A 173 -8.83 11.87 -10.27
N VAL A 174 -8.56 10.62 -10.62
CA VAL A 174 -8.04 9.61 -9.70
C VAL A 174 -6.73 9.07 -10.26
N ASN A 175 -5.64 9.30 -9.55
CA ASN A 175 -4.34 8.72 -9.89
C ASN A 175 -4.09 7.48 -9.04
N LEU A 176 -3.93 6.32 -9.67
CA LEU A 176 -3.63 5.07 -8.96
C LEU A 176 -2.16 5.11 -8.50
N SER A 177 -1.97 5.35 -7.21
CA SER A 177 -0.67 5.23 -6.55
C SER A 177 -0.46 3.78 -6.08
N SER A 178 0.06 3.59 -4.88
CA SER A 178 0.26 2.29 -4.21
C SER A 178 0.72 2.58 -2.79
N SER A 179 0.58 1.66 -1.85
CA SER A 179 1.27 1.71 -0.56
C SER A 179 2.79 1.94 -0.69
N ALA A 180 3.39 1.50 -1.81
CA ALA A 180 4.76 1.81 -2.22
C ALA A 180 5.03 3.29 -2.56
N GLY A 181 3.98 4.09 -2.71
CA GLY A 181 3.99 5.52 -2.99
C GLY A 181 3.99 6.42 -1.75
N PHE A 182 4.12 5.86 -0.55
CA PHE A 182 4.39 6.63 0.67
C PHE A 182 5.75 7.31 0.62
N LEU A 183 5.84 8.54 1.10
CA LEU A 183 7.11 9.25 1.07
C LEU A 183 8.19 8.59 1.95
N GLN A 184 7.79 7.91 3.03
CA GLN A 184 8.71 7.13 3.88
C GLN A 184 9.42 5.99 3.15
N ARG A 185 8.95 5.61 1.94
CA ARG A 185 9.64 4.64 1.07
C ARG A 185 10.94 5.16 0.48
N ILE A 186 11.20 6.47 0.61
CA ILE A 186 12.47 7.08 0.24
C ILE A 186 13.38 7.09 1.47
N PRO A 187 14.48 6.32 1.50
CA PRO A 187 15.37 6.22 2.67
C PRO A 187 16.05 7.54 3.07
N GLY A 188 16.40 8.37 2.09
CA GLY A 188 17.14 9.61 2.34
C GLY A 188 16.30 10.78 2.85
N ASP A 189 16.61 11.28 4.06
CA ASP A 189 15.93 12.39 4.72
C ASP A 189 15.85 13.64 3.84
N LYS A 190 16.98 14.04 3.23
CA LYS A 190 17.05 15.21 2.34
C LYS A 190 16.16 15.07 1.10
N LEU A 191 16.03 13.85 0.57
CA LEU A 191 15.11 13.61 -0.55
C LEU A 191 13.67 13.73 -0.07
N ARG A 192 13.33 13.15 1.10
CA ARG A 192 12.00 13.31 1.69
C ARG A 192 11.64 14.77 1.93
N GLU A 193 12.57 15.59 2.43
CA GLU A 193 12.37 17.04 2.58
C GLU A 193 12.04 17.73 1.24
N LYS A 194 12.74 17.36 0.15
CA LYS A 194 12.47 17.91 -1.19
C LYS A 194 11.07 17.54 -1.68
N PHE A 195 10.64 16.29 -1.51
CA PHE A 195 9.31 15.82 -1.90
C PHE A 195 8.19 16.40 -1.05
N ALA A 196 8.41 16.53 0.27
CA ALA A 196 7.44 17.07 1.22
C ALA A 196 7.26 18.59 1.11
N ASN A 197 8.15 19.28 0.38
CA ASN A 197 8.08 20.73 0.21
C ASN A 197 6.73 21.14 -0.44
N PRO A 198 5.89 21.94 0.25
CA PRO A 198 4.59 22.35 -0.29
C PRO A 198 4.71 23.21 -1.56
N GLN A 199 5.88 23.80 -1.80
CA GLN A 199 6.19 24.60 -2.98
C GLN A 199 6.89 23.82 -4.10
N LEU A 200 6.97 22.49 -3.99
CA LEU A 200 7.54 21.64 -5.04
C LEU A 200 6.80 21.89 -6.36
N SER A 201 7.53 22.29 -7.40
CA SER A 201 6.94 22.51 -8.71
C SER A 201 7.05 21.28 -9.59
N ARG A 202 6.16 21.17 -10.58
CA ARG A 202 6.15 20.08 -11.57
C ARG A 202 7.54 19.85 -12.20
N ASN A 203 8.21 20.92 -12.60
CA ASN A 203 9.55 20.85 -13.20
C ASN A 203 10.63 20.35 -12.23
N HIS A 204 10.54 20.71 -10.93
CA HIS A 204 11.45 20.17 -9.92
C HIS A 204 11.18 18.68 -9.67
N LEU A 205 9.91 18.26 -9.61
CA LEU A 205 9.55 16.85 -9.47
C LEU A 205 10.06 16.02 -10.66
N ILE A 206 9.87 16.51 -11.89
CA ILE A 206 10.42 15.89 -13.12
C ILE A 206 11.94 15.74 -13.03
N ARG A 207 12.66 16.74 -12.51
CA ARG A 207 14.11 16.65 -12.30
C ARG A 207 14.47 15.55 -11.30
N LEU A 208 13.80 15.49 -10.15
CA LEU A 208 14.04 14.44 -9.15
C LEU A 208 13.82 13.03 -9.73
N MET A 209 12.77 12.84 -10.52
CA MET A 209 12.48 11.57 -11.18
C MET A 209 13.56 11.19 -12.21
N ASN A 210 14.06 12.17 -12.99
CA ASN A 210 15.17 11.94 -13.91
C ASN A 210 16.50 11.66 -13.19
N GLU A 211 16.78 12.37 -12.10
CA GLU A 211 17.95 12.15 -11.24
C GLU A 211 17.99 10.70 -10.75
N PHE A 212 16.86 10.17 -10.25
CA PHE A 212 16.78 8.76 -9.87
C PHE A 212 17.10 7.80 -11.03
N VAL A 213 16.54 8.00 -12.23
CA VAL A 213 16.84 7.13 -13.39
C VAL A 213 18.32 7.16 -13.73
N ILE A 214 18.94 8.35 -13.74
CA ILE A 214 20.37 8.52 -14.04
C ILE A 214 21.22 7.78 -13.01
N GLU A 215 20.92 7.97 -11.72
CA GLU A 215 21.67 7.36 -10.62
C GLU A 215 21.46 5.84 -10.54
N ALA A 216 20.25 5.35 -10.87
CA ALA A 216 19.95 3.92 -10.95
C ALA A 216 20.73 3.24 -12.09
N LYS A 217 20.83 3.90 -13.26
CA LYS A 217 21.67 3.43 -14.38
C LYS A 217 23.16 3.43 -14.03
N ALA A 218 23.60 4.38 -13.21
CA ALA A 218 24.98 4.44 -12.73
C ALA A 218 25.26 3.48 -11.56
N GLY A 219 24.23 2.91 -10.93
CA GLY A 219 24.37 2.07 -9.73
C GLY A 219 24.74 2.86 -8.47
N THR A 220 24.44 4.17 -8.42
CA THR A 220 24.82 5.07 -7.32
C THR A 220 23.63 5.59 -6.51
N HIS A 221 22.40 5.19 -6.84
CA HIS A 221 21.15 5.70 -6.27
C HIS A 221 21.02 5.47 -4.75
N ALA A 222 21.52 4.34 -4.23
CA ALA A 222 21.51 4.08 -2.78
C ALA A 222 22.35 5.11 -2.01
N ASN A 223 23.50 5.53 -2.56
CA ASN A 223 24.40 6.51 -1.94
C ASN A 223 23.77 7.90 -1.83
N THR A 224 22.79 8.20 -2.68
CA THR A 224 22.08 9.48 -2.71
C THR A 224 20.72 9.41 -1.98
N GLY A 225 20.41 8.25 -1.38
CA GLY A 225 19.26 8.06 -0.51
C GLY A 225 17.99 7.57 -1.21
N TRP A 226 18.08 7.06 -2.43
CA TRP A 226 16.98 6.39 -3.11
C TRP A 226 16.86 4.92 -2.69
N PRO A 227 15.65 4.33 -2.74
CA PRO A 227 15.46 2.91 -2.48
C PRO A 227 15.86 2.05 -3.69
N ASP A 228 16.14 0.77 -3.44
CA ASP A 228 16.30 -0.29 -4.46
C ASP A 228 14.94 -0.75 -5.04
N SER A 229 14.05 0.20 -5.35
CA SER A 229 12.74 -0.12 -5.95
C SER A 229 12.27 0.98 -6.89
N ALA A 230 12.40 0.72 -8.20
CA ALA A 230 11.87 1.55 -9.27
C ALA A 230 10.36 1.81 -9.13
N TYR A 231 9.61 0.77 -8.74
CA TYR A 231 8.17 0.88 -8.54
C TYR A 231 7.84 1.84 -7.38
N CYS A 232 8.52 1.72 -6.24
CA CYS A 232 8.35 2.65 -5.11
C CYS A 232 8.59 4.10 -5.56
N VAL A 233 9.74 4.38 -6.19
CA VAL A 233 10.05 5.75 -6.64
C VAL A 233 9.00 6.27 -7.62
N SER A 234 8.55 5.43 -8.57
CA SER A 234 7.51 5.83 -9.51
C SER A 234 6.20 6.23 -8.82
N LYS A 235 5.77 5.48 -7.80
CA LYS A 235 4.52 5.74 -7.07
C LYS A 235 4.65 6.91 -6.09
N VAL A 236 5.82 7.14 -5.50
CA VAL A 236 6.11 8.38 -4.75
C VAL A 236 6.01 9.59 -5.70
N GLY A 237 6.53 9.47 -6.92
CA GLY A 237 6.38 10.45 -7.99
C GLY A 237 4.92 10.75 -8.32
N VAL A 238 4.08 9.71 -8.50
CA VAL A 238 2.63 9.85 -8.75
C VAL A 238 1.93 10.59 -7.61
N SER A 239 2.20 10.22 -6.35
CA SER A 239 1.61 10.88 -5.18
C SER A 239 2.02 12.37 -5.10
N ALA A 240 3.31 12.67 -5.30
CA ALA A 240 3.81 14.05 -5.33
C ALA A 240 3.18 14.84 -6.49
N LEU A 241 3.09 14.25 -7.69
CA LEU A 241 2.47 14.87 -8.87
C LEU A 241 1.00 15.22 -8.59
N THR A 242 0.25 14.32 -7.97
CA THR A 242 -1.16 14.53 -7.63
C THR A 242 -1.35 15.75 -6.75
N ARG A 243 -0.50 15.91 -5.72
CA ARG A 243 -0.53 17.08 -4.84
C ARG A 243 -0.26 18.37 -5.61
N ILE A 244 0.72 18.35 -6.52
CA ILE A 244 1.03 19.49 -7.41
C ILE A 244 -0.14 19.80 -8.33
N GLN A 245 -0.74 18.78 -8.97
CA GLN A 245 -1.90 18.94 -9.85
C GLN A 245 -3.09 19.55 -9.10
N GLN A 246 -3.35 19.14 -7.86
CA GLN A 246 -4.40 19.76 -7.07
C GLN A 246 -4.11 21.24 -6.78
N GLN A 247 -2.87 21.60 -6.46
CA GLN A 247 -2.47 23.00 -6.27
C GLN A 247 -2.59 23.84 -7.54
N GLU A 248 -2.40 23.24 -8.70
CA GLU A 248 -2.66 23.86 -10.00
C GLU A 248 -4.18 24.05 -10.22
N PHE A 249 -5.00 23.04 -9.91
CA PHE A 249 -6.46 23.13 -10.04
C PHE A 249 -7.11 24.12 -9.05
N LEU A 250 -6.49 24.39 -7.90
CA LEU A 250 -6.93 25.47 -7.01
C LEU A 250 -6.79 26.87 -7.64
N LYS A 251 -6.01 27.01 -8.71
CA LYS A 251 -5.80 28.25 -9.47
C LYS A 251 -6.49 28.22 -10.84
N ASP A 252 -7.15 27.11 -11.17
CA ASP A 252 -7.86 26.94 -12.43
C ASP A 252 -9.15 27.77 -12.42
N SER A 253 -9.54 28.30 -13.58
CA SER A 253 -10.78 29.08 -13.70
C SER A 253 -12.03 28.20 -13.69
N ARG A 254 -11.89 26.90 -13.90
CA ARG A 254 -12.99 25.93 -13.84
C ARG A 254 -13.27 25.56 -12.40
N GLU A 255 -14.55 25.49 -12.07
CA GLU A 255 -14.99 25.23 -10.70
C GLU A 255 -14.72 23.78 -10.30
N ASP A 256 -14.27 23.59 -9.05
CA ASP A 256 -14.33 22.32 -8.34
C ASP A 256 -13.71 21.09 -9.05
N ILE A 257 -12.58 21.28 -9.74
CA ILE A 257 -11.79 20.15 -10.22
C ILE A 257 -11.01 19.56 -9.04
N ILE A 258 -11.18 18.27 -8.80
CA ILE A 258 -10.52 17.53 -7.73
C ILE A 258 -9.68 16.41 -8.32
N VAL A 259 -8.42 16.32 -7.87
CA VAL A 259 -7.52 15.21 -8.16
C VAL A 259 -7.02 14.60 -6.85
N ASN A 260 -7.21 13.30 -6.69
CA ASN A 260 -6.74 12.54 -5.53
C ASN A 260 -5.88 11.37 -6.00
N HIS A 261 -5.06 10.84 -5.08
CA HIS A 261 -4.29 9.62 -5.32
C HIS A 261 -4.72 8.55 -4.35
N VAL A 262 -4.66 7.31 -4.79
CA VAL A 262 -5.23 6.19 -4.04
C VAL A 262 -4.32 4.97 -4.06
N HIS A 263 -4.20 4.32 -2.92
CA HIS A 263 -3.70 2.95 -2.82
C HIS A 263 -4.91 2.01 -2.87
N PRO A 264 -5.01 1.12 -3.86
CA PRO A 264 -6.16 0.23 -4.01
C PRO A 264 -6.05 -1.05 -3.18
N GLY A 265 -5.04 -1.18 -2.30
CA GLY A 265 -4.80 -2.41 -1.55
C GLY A 265 -3.89 -3.39 -2.32
N TYR A 266 -3.59 -4.53 -1.70
CA TYR A 266 -2.84 -5.61 -2.35
C TYR A 266 -3.82 -6.59 -2.99
N VAL A 267 -4.07 -6.39 -4.28
CA VAL A 267 -5.19 -7.02 -5.02
C VAL A 267 -4.71 -8.23 -5.81
N ASP A 268 -5.48 -9.32 -5.81
CA ASP A 268 -5.31 -10.48 -6.67
C ASP A 268 -5.41 -10.09 -8.16
N THR A 269 -4.24 -9.94 -8.80
CA THR A 269 -4.11 -9.55 -10.20
C THR A 269 -2.85 -10.16 -10.81
N ASP A 270 -2.74 -10.12 -12.13
CA ASP A 270 -1.51 -10.45 -12.84
C ASP A 270 -0.30 -9.67 -12.30
N MET A 271 -0.46 -8.40 -11.89
CA MET A 271 0.65 -7.57 -11.40
C MET A 271 1.23 -8.14 -10.10
N THR A 272 0.38 -8.63 -9.21
CA THR A 272 0.74 -9.23 -7.92
C THR A 272 0.99 -10.74 -8.01
N SER A 273 1.02 -11.30 -9.23
CA SER A 273 1.12 -12.75 -9.46
C SER A 273 0.04 -13.54 -8.72
N HIS A 274 -1.17 -12.97 -8.60
CA HIS A 274 -2.29 -13.55 -7.88
C HIS A 274 -2.02 -13.84 -6.39
N LYS A 275 -1.09 -13.11 -5.76
CA LYS A 275 -0.75 -13.24 -4.33
C LYS A 275 -1.48 -12.23 -3.43
N GLY A 276 -2.27 -11.31 -3.99
CA GLY A 276 -3.00 -10.31 -3.22
C GLY A 276 -4.22 -10.88 -2.48
N PRO A 277 -4.46 -10.56 -1.20
CA PRO A 277 -5.62 -11.05 -0.46
C PRO A 277 -6.94 -10.40 -0.87
N LEU A 278 -6.91 -9.20 -1.46
CA LEU A 278 -8.12 -8.48 -1.88
C LEU A 278 -8.57 -8.91 -3.27
N THR A 279 -9.87 -9.04 -3.44
CA THR A 279 -10.49 -9.24 -4.75
C THR A 279 -10.39 -7.97 -5.62
N ILE A 280 -10.55 -8.13 -6.93
CA ILE A 280 -10.65 -7.00 -7.87
C ILE A 280 -11.75 -6.01 -7.47
N GLU A 281 -12.86 -6.52 -6.92
CA GLU A 281 -13.99 -5.69 -6.50
C GLU A 281 -13.63 -4.82 -5.30
N GLU A 282 -13.00 -5.40 -4.27
CA GLU A 282 -12.51 -4.66 -3.10
C GLU A 282 -11.44 -3.64 -3.49
N GLY A 283 -10.53 -4.00 -4.40
CA GLY A 283 -9.50 -3.07 -4.88
C GLY A 283 -10.02 -1.92 -5.75
N ALA A 284 -11.15 -2.12 -6.43
CA ALA A 284 -11.78 -1.08 -7.24
C ALA A 284 -12.64 -0.10 -6.43
N ASP A 285 -12.91 -0.41 -5.16
CA ASP A 285 -13.83 0.32 -4.31
C ASP A 285 -13.39 1.77 -4.03
N ALA A 286 -12.23 1.97 -3.40
CA ALA A 286 -11.72 3.30 -3.10
C ALA A 286 -11.48 4.18 -4.35
N PRO A 287 -10.87 3.68 -5.45
CA PRO A 287 -10.77 4.47 -6.69
C PRO A 287 -12.14 4.89 -7.24
N THR A 288 -13.15 4.01 -7.18
CA THR A 288 -14.51 4.34 -7.64
C THR A 288 -15.18 5.38 -6.74
N TYR A 289 -15.01 5.25 -5.42
CA TYR A 289 -15.47 6.25 -4.45
C TYR A 289 -14.93 7.65 -4.79
N LEU A 290 -13.64 7.77 -5.11
CA LEU A 290 -13.03 9.04 -5.50
C LEU A 290 -13.53 9.58 -6.83
N ALA A 291 -13.75 8.68 -7.80
CA ALA A 291 -14.30 9.02 -9.10
C ALA A 291 -15.74 9.57 -9.02
N LEU A 292 -16.49 9.22 -7.97
CA LEU A 292 -17.89 9.58 -7.80
C LEU A 292 -18.14 10.62 -6.67
N LEU A 293 -17.09 11.27 -6.17
CA LEU A 293 -17.24 12.29 -5.12
C LEU A 293 -18.21 13.40 -5.56
N PRO A 294 -19.13 13.82 -4.69
CA PRO A 294 -20.11 14.85 -5.04
C PRO A 294 -19.44 16.20 -5.30
N PRO A 295 -20.10 17.11 -6.04
CA PRO A 295 -19.59 18.46 -6.27
C PRO A 295 -19.42 19.25 -4.96
N ASN A 296 -18.47 20.16 -4.95
CA ASN A 296 -18.21 21.16 -3.91
C ASN A 296 -17.88 20.60 -2.52
N ILE A 297 -17.24 19.42 -2.47
CA ILE A 297 -16.68 18.89 -1.22
C ILE A 297 -15.41 19.64 -0.83
N GLU A 298 -15.20 19.73 0.48
CA GLU A 298 -13.96 20.27 1.06
C GLU A 298 -12.81 19.26 0.99
N SER A 299 -13.10 17.98 1.28
CA SER A 299 -12.14 16.87 1.34
C SER A 299 -12.84 15.55 0.97
N PRO A 300 -12.16 14.58 0.30
CA PRO A 300 -10.74 14.60 -0.07
C PRO A 300 -10.41 15.47 -1.29
N ARG A 301 -9.31 16.23 -1.22
CA ARG A 301 -8.85 17.16 -2.28
C ARG A 301 -7.32 17.26 -2.33
N GLY A 302 -6.69 16.53 -3.25
CA GLY A 302 -5.23 16.37 -3.29
C GLY A 302 -4.72 15.36 -2.27
N ASP A 303 -5.63 14.63 -1.64
CA ASP A 303 -5.37 13.75 -0.51
C ASP A 303 -4.92 12.36 -0.98
N TYR A 304 -4.24 11.66 -0.06
CA TYR A 304 -3.87 10.27 -0.26
C TYR A 304 -4.89 9.36 0.40
N ILE A 305 -5.51 8.50 -0.39
CA ILE A 305 -6.63 7.68 0.03
C ILE A 305 -6.19 6.24 0.10
N TRP A 306 -6.49 5.60 1.23
CA TRP A 306 -6.23 4.19 1.43
C TRP A 306 -7.36 3.32 0.85
N PHE A 307 -7.13 2.02 0.73
CA PHE A 307 -8.08 1.12 0.06
C PHE A 307 -9.40 0.99 0.81
N ASN A 308 -9.41 1.27 2.11
CA ASN A 308 -10.59 1.37 2.97
C ASN A 308 -11.24 2.77 2.96
N ARG A 309 -10.89 3.62 1.98
CA ARG A 309 -11.36 5.01 1.78
C ARG A 309 -10.90 6.03 2.82
N GLU A 310 -10.00 5.67 3.73
CA GLU A 310 -9.47 6.61 4.72
C GLU A 310 -8.43 7.56 4.11
N ILE A 311 -8.46 8.81 4.56
CA ILE A 311 -7.42 9.79 4.23
C ILE A 311 -6.20 9.50 5.09
N VAL A 312 -5.05 9.40 4.45
CA VAL A 312 -3.76 9.13 5.08
C VAL A 312 -2.80 10.28 4.83
N ASP A 313 -1.98 10.61 5.85
CA ASP A 313 -0.84 11.50 5.67
C ASP A 313 0.21 10.84 4.76
N TRP A 314 0.37 11.36 3.55
CA TRP A 314 1.37 10.85 2.60
C TRP A 314 2.83 11.00 3.08
N VAL A 315 3.11 12.03 3.87
CA VAL A 315 4.47 12.33 4.38
C VAL A 315 4.81 11.43 5.57
N ASN A 316 3.88 11.29 6.51
CA ASN A 316 4.10 10.57 7.77
C ASN A 316 3.50 9.16 7.83
N GLY A 317 2.80 8.73 6.78
CA GLY A 317 2.13 7.44 6.72
C GLY A 317 0.82 7.37 7.52
N PRO A 318 0.09 6.24 7.44
CA PRO A 318 -1.24 6.04 8.03
C PRO A 318 -1.24 6.00 9.55
N LEU A 319 -0.07 5.73 10.14
CA LEU A 319 0.09 5.63 11.59
C LEU A 319 0.82 6.84 12.20
N GLY A 320 1.30 7.79 11.37
CA GLY A 320 2.17 8.88 11.82
C GLY A 320 3.49 8.42 12.46
N LEU A 321 3.80 7.12 12.35
CA LEU A 321 5.02 6.52 12.90
C LEU A 321 6.19 6.88 11.99
N LYS A 322 7.28 7.37 12.57
CA LYS A 322 8.55 7.56 11.86
C LYS A 322 9.42 6.33 12.16
N PRO A 323 9.57 5.38 11.23
CA PRO A 323 10.51 4.29 11.43
C PRO A 323 11.91 4.89 11.62
N GLY A 324 12.57 4.50 12.70
CA GLY A 324 13.97 4.84 12.97
C GLY A 324 14.87 3.69 12.53
N PHE A 325 16.07 4.00 12.07
CA PHE A 325 17.11 3.00 11.81
C PHE A 325 18.24 3.16 12.83
N HIS A 326 18.66 2.05 13.42
CA HIS A 326 19.90 1.94 14.16
C HIS A 326 20.54 0.59 13.82
N GLN A 327 21.83 0.60 13.55
CA GLN A 327 22.56 -0.64 13.33
C GLN A 327 22.71 -1.39 14.66
N LEU A 328 22.32 -2.66 14.70
CA LEU A 328 22.51 -3.56 15.83
C LEU A 328 23.04 -4.87 15.28
N ASP A 329 24.30 -5.18 15.60
CA ASP A 329 24.85 -6.52 15.42
C ASP A 329 24.63 -7.30 16.71
N VAL A 330 23.76 -8.31 16.66
CA VAL A 330 23.43 -9.10 17.86
C VAL A 330 24.55 -10.06 18.25
N ASP A 331 25.54 -10.27 17.39
CA ASP A 331 26.70 -11.13 17.67
C ASP A 331 27.86 -10.33 18.31
N ASP A 332 27.70 -9.01 18.45
CA ASP A 332 28.69 -8.11 19.04
C ASP A 332 28.16 -7.49 20.35
N PRO A 333 28.69 -7.89 21.51
CA PRO A 333 28.30 -7.32 22.81
C PRO A 333 28.47 -5.80 22.91
N GLU A 334 29.44 -5.21 22.21
CA GLU A 334 29.63 -3.76 22.18
C GLU A 334 28.50 -3.08 21.39
N SER A 335 28.12 -3.64 20.24
CA SER A 335 26.97 -3.19 19.45
C SER A 335 25.65 -3.22 20.26
N ILE A 336 25.40 -4.31 20.99
CA ILE A 336 24.23 -4.45 21.87
C ILE A 336 24.24 -3.37 22.95
N THR A 337 25.38 -3.16 23.61
CA THR A 337 25.52 -2.16 24.68
C THR A 337 25.27 -0.74 24.17
N ASN A 338 25.87 -0.41 23.01
CA ASN A 338 25.70 0.89 22.37
C ASN A 338 24.24 1.14 21.97
N PHE A 339 23.56 0.10 21.45
CA PHE A 339 22.14 0.20 21.11
C PHE A 339 21.26 0.41 22.35
N ALA A 340 21.52 -0.31 23.44
CA ALA A 340 20.79 -0.12 24.69
C ALA A 340 20.96 1.31 25.24
N GLU A 341 22.17 1.85 25.22
CA GLU A 341 22.42 3.24 25.64
C GLU A 341 21.74 4.25 24.70
N PHE A 342 21.76 4.01 23.38
CA PHE A 342 21.02 4.82 22.41
C PHE A 342 19.51 4.83 22.71
N ILE A 343 18.90 3.67 22.95
CA ILE A 343 17.48 3.57 23.29
C ILE A 343 17.16 4.33 24.56
N LYS A 344 17.96 4.13 25.60
CA LYS A 344 17.80 4.79 26.90
C LYS A 344 17.89 6.30 26.78
N THR A 345 18.89 6.81 26.06
CA THR A 345 19.14 8.25 25.92
C THR A 345 18.14 8.94 24.98
N THR A 346 17.77 8.28 23.89
CA THR A 346 16.95 8.88 22.82
C THR A 346 15.45 8.69 23.07
N HIS A 347 15.06 7.54 23.60
CA HIS A 347 13.66 7.14 23.74
C HIS A 347 13.21 6.95 25.20
N GLY A 348 14.14 6.93 26.15
CA GLY A 348 13.87 6.73 27.57
C GLY A 348 13.47 5.29 27.95
N GLY A 349 13.34 4.41 26.96
CA GLY A 349 12.91 3.04 27.13
C GLY A 349 12.24 2.46 25.88
N ILE A 350 11.81 1.21 25.97
CA ILE A 350 11.08 0.49 24.92
C ILE A 350 9.72 0.00 25.45
N ASP A 351 8.77 -0.21 24.53
CA ASP A 351 7.46 -0.81 24.84
C ASP A 351 7.35 -2.25 24.30
N VAL A 352 8.00 -2.51 23.17
CA VAL A 352 7.97 -3.78 22.44
C VAL A 352 9.39 -4.15 22.05
N LEU A 353 9.79 -5.40 22.31
CA LEU A 353 11.00 -6.01 21.77
C LEU A 353 10.63 -7.25 20.95
N VAL A 354 11.04 -7.26 19.69
CA VAL A 354 10.90 -8.40 18.78
C VAL A 354 12.30 -8.90 18.46
N ASN A 355 12.70 -10.01 19.06
CA ASN A 355 14.00 -10.62 18.81
C ASN A 355 13.96 -11.31 17.46
N ASN A 356 14.37 -10.57 16.42
CA ASN A 356 14.26 -10.97 15.02
C ASN A 356 15.60 -11.26 14.30
N ALA A 357 16.71 -11.43 15.01
CA ALA A 357 17.94 -11.83 14.35
C ALA A 357 17.98 -13.37 14.19
N ALA A 358 18.32 -13.85 12.99
CA ALA A 358 18.63 -15.26 12.78
C ALA A 358 19.57 -15.47 11.59
N ILE A 359 20.34 -16.54 11.69
CA ILE A 359 21.11 -17.15 10.60
C ILE A 359 20.75 -18.63 10.47
N GLY A 360 20.86 -19.15 9.25
CA GLY A 360 20.76 -20.57 8.97
C GLY A 360 21.65 -20.92 7.79
N PHE A 361 22.09 -22.17 7.75
CA PHE A 361 22.94 -22.70 6.69
C PHE A 361 22.11 -23.54 5.71
N PRO A 362 22.34 -23.44 4.40
CA PRO A 362 21.73 -24.34 3.43
C PRO A 362 22.25 -25.78 3.63
N ARG A 363 21.50 -26.78 3.14
CA ARG A 363 21.85 -28.20 3.34
C ARG A 363 23.21 -28.60 2.74
N ASP A 364 23.66 -27.85 1.74
CA ASP A 364 24.91 -28.05 0.99
C ASP A 364 26.01 -27.06 1.40
N ALA A 365 25.86 -26.39 2.56
CA ALA A 365 26.88 -25.52 3.12
C ALA A 365 28.23 -26.26 3.27
N PRO A 366 29.35 -25.67 2.82
CA PRO A 366 30.66 -26.31 2.83
C PRO A 366 31.28 -26.44 4.23
N GLU A 367 30.82 -25.65 5.19
CA GLU A 367 31.33 -25.64 6.56
C GLU A 367 30.98 -26.96 7.28
N PRO A 368 31.84 -27.50 8.15
CA PRO A 368 31.49 -28.65 8.98
C PRO A 368 30.28 -28.35 9.89
N PHE A 369 29.41 -29.34 10.12
CA PHE A 369 28.20 -29.16 10.95
C PHE A 369 28.47 -28.57 12.34
N GLY A 370 29.59 -28.90 12.97
CA GLY A 370 29.97 -28.34 14.27
C GLY A 370 30.16 -26.81 14.23
N GLU A 371 30.80 -26.31 13.17
CA GLU A 371 31.00 -24.87 12.94
C GLU A 371 29.67 -24.18 12.60
N GLN A 372 28.85 -24.82 11.74
CA GLN A 372 27.49 -24.33 11.46
C GLN A 372 26.66 -24.23 12.75
N ALA A 373 26.78 -25.22 13.64
CA ALA A 373 26.04 -25.28 14.89
C ALA A 373 26.48 -24.20 15.88
N GLU A 374 27.79 -23.99 16.01
CA GLU A 374 28.35 -22.93 16.84
C GLU A 374 27.85 -21.55 16.39
N ILE A 375 28.00 -21.22 15.10
CA ILE A 375 27.55 -19.93 14.54
C ILE A 375 26.04 -19.75 14.70
N THR A 376 25.26 -20.79 14.39
CA THR A 376 23.80 -20.73 14.48
C THR A 376 23.33 -20.53 15.91
N LEU A 377 23.90 -21.24 16.89
CA LEU A 377 23.52 -21.09 18.31
C LEU A 377 23.96 -19.73 18.86
N ARG A 378 25.12 -19.22 18.44
CA ARG A 378 25.61 -17.91 18.85
C ARG A 378 24.62 -16.81 18.47
N VAL A 379 24.19 -16.77 17.22
CA VAL A 379 23.26 -15.73 16.71
C VAL A 379 21.79 -16.01 17.10
N ASN A 380 21.32 -17.24 17.00
CA ASN A 380 19.89 -17.52 17.14
C ASN A 380 19.45 -17.75 18.59
N PHE A 381 20.38 -17.97 19.52
CA PHE A 381 20.07 -18.29 20.92
C PHE A 381 20.86 -17.45 21.93
N PHE A 382 22.19 -17.46 21.90
CA PHE A 382 22.99 -16.72 22.88
C PHE A 382 22.84 -15.20 22.73
N ALA A 383 22.93 -14.70 21.49
CA ALA A 383 22.68 -13.29 21.19
C ALA A 383 21.27 -12.83 21.62
N VAL A 384 20.26 -13.71 21.57
CA VAL A 384 18.92 -13.40 22.08
C VAL A 384 18.97 -13.16 23.58
N ILE A 385 19.71 -13.98 24.33
CA ILE A 385 19.93 -13.79 25.77
C ILE A 385 20.63 -12.44 26.02
N ASP A 386 21.64 -12.10 25.25
CA ASP A 386 22.42 -10.86 25.44
C ASP A 386 21.60 -9.60 25.13
N VAL A 387 20.88 -9.60 24.00
CA VAL A 387 19.95 -8.51 23.65
C VAL A 387 18.87 -8.36 24.72
N CYS A 388 18.31 -9.48 25.18
CA CYS A 388 17.34 -9.49 26.28
C CYS A 388 17.96 -8.86 27.54
N ASN A 389 19.11 -9.31 28.00
CA ASN A 389 19.78 -8.79 29.18
C ASN A 389 20.05 -7.27 29.09
N ALA A 390 20.40 -6.76 27.92
CA ALA A 390 20.69 -5.35 27.71
C ALA A 390 19.43 -4.47 27.62
N LEU A 391 18.37 -4.94 26.95
CA LEU A 391 17.19 -4.13 26.64
C LEU A 391 16.03 -4.32 27.62
N PHE A 392 15.96 -5.46 28.28
CA PHE A 392 14.98 -5.70 29.34
C PHE A 392 14.93 -4.62 30.43
N PRO A 393 16.09 -4.08 30.89
CA PRO A 393 16.11 -2.98 31.85
C PRO A 393 15.33 -1.74 31.41
N LEU A 394 15.18 -1.55 30.10
CA LEU A 394 14.66 -0.35 29.49
C LEU A 394 13.17 -0.44 29.17
N LEU A 395 12.54 -1.58 29.40
CA LEU A 395 11.13 -1.77 29.09
C LEU A 395 10.24 -1.13 30.12
N ARG A 396 9.20 -0.47 29.60
CA ARG A 396 8.27 0.34 30.36
C ARG A 396 7.05 -0.49 30.79
N PRO A 397 6.49 -0.25 31.99
CA PRO A 397 5.20 -0.79 32.34
C PRO A 397 4.13 -0.24 31.38
N HIS A 398 3.09 -1.02 31.13
CA HIS A 398 1.95 -0.59 30.32
C HIS A 398 1.34 0.66 30.96
N ALA A 399 1.32 1.80 30.26
CA ALA A 399 0.77 3.04 30.78
C ALA A 399 -0.74 2.91 30.98
N ARG A 400 -1.21 2.57 32.19
CA ARG A 400 -2.61 2.74 32.57
C ARG A 400 -2.95 4.24 32.54
N GLY A 401 -3.56 4.70 31.44
CA GLY A 401 -4.18 6.02 31.36
C GLY A 401 -3.46 7.13 30.59
N SER A 402 -2.61 6.84 29.59
CA SER A 402 -1.99 7.92 28.79
C SER A 402 -2.92 8.59 27.76
N GLY A 403 -4.21 8.19 27.67
CA GLY A 403 -5.15 8.79 26.72
C GLY A 403 -4.75 8.65 25.25
N ARG A 404 -3.72 7.84 24.94
CA ARG A 404 -3.38 7.48 23.57
C ARG A 404 -4.34 6.38 23.12
N PRO A 405 -5.03 6.55 21.99
CA PRO A 405 -5.93 5.52 21.48
C PRO A 405 -5.16 4.21 21.32
N LEU A 406 -5.76 3.10 21.77
CA LEU A 406 -5.35 1.77 21.37
C LEU A 406 -5.32 1.72 19.84
N MET A 407 -4.22 1.21 19.30
CA MET A 407 -3.99 1.04 17.87
C MET A 407 -5.08 0.14 17.28
N ASP A 408 -5.69 0.57 16.18
CA ASP A 408 -6.66 -0.25 15.45
C ASP A 408 -5.90 -1.36 14.69
N ILE A 409 -5.96 -2.57 15.24
CA ILE A 409 -5.09 -3.71 14.89
C ILE A 409 -5.23 -4.10 13.41
N GLU A 410 -6.43 -4.00 12.85
CA GLU A 410 -6.68 -4.32 11.44
C GLU A 410 -5.96 -3.33 10.51
N LYS A 411 -5.97 -2.03 10.85
CA LYS A 411 -5.34 -0.98 10.04
C LYS A 411 -3.82 -1.00 10.07
N ALA A 412 -3.21 -1.42 11.18
CA ALA A 412 -1.75 -1.42 11.32
C ALA A 412 -1.10 -2.51 10.47
N VAL A 413 -1.67 -3.72 10.46
CA VAL A 413 -1.18 -4.88 9.70
C VAL A 413 -1.33 -4.66 8.19
N GLU A 414 -2.40 -3.99 7.77
CA GLU A 414 -2.66 -3.67 6.35
C GLU A 414 -1.76 -2.55 5.81
N SER A 415 -1.07 -1.79 6.68
CA SER A 415 -0.37 -0.55 6.32
C SER A 415 1.13 -0.67 6.03
N TYR A 416 1.72 -1.85 6.19
CA TYR A 416 3.17 -2.07 6.08
C TYR A 416 3.58 -2.77 4.76
N PRO A 417 4.11 -2.03 3.78
CA PRO A 417 4.84 -2.66 2.67
C PRO A 417 6.28 -3.05 3.03
N SER A 418 6.77 -4.06 2.33
CA SER A 418 8.13 -4.62 2.34
C SER A 418 9.27 -3.62 2.13
N THR A 419 10.34 -3.75 2.93
CA THR A 419 11.73 -3.94 2.47
C THR A 419 12.54 -4.40 3.68
N ASN A 420 13.22 -5.54 3.53
CA ASN A 420 14.18 -6.16 4.46
C ASN A 420 13.69 -6.46 5.88
N THR A 421 13.20 -7.69 6.09
CA THR A 421 13.34 -8.39 7.37
C THR A 421 13.50 -9.89 7.12
N ARG A 422 14.55 -10.46 7.73
CA ARG A 422 14.94 -11.87 7.68
C ARG A 422 14.02 -12.68 8.62
N GLU A 423 13.73 -13.94 8.27
CA GLU A 423 12.91 -14.93 9.02
C GLU A 423 13.13 -14.96 10.53
N LEU A 424 12.14 -15.46 11.31
CA LEU A 424 12.35 -16.33 12.49
C LEU A 424 11.05 -16.92 13.04
N ALA A 425 11.18 -17.95 13.87
CA ALA A 425 10.39 -17.99 15.12
C ALA A 425 10.69 -16.72 15.97
N ILE A 426 9.70 -15.84 16.10
CA ILE A 426 9.83 -14.54 16.77
C ILE A 426 9.58 -14.72 18.26
N GLU A 427 10.56 -14.35 19.07
CA GLU A 427 10.34 -14.13 20.50
C GLU A 427 9.96 -12.66 20.68
N CYS A 428 8.73 -12.42 21.14
CA CYS A 428 8.25 -11.07 21.46
C CYS A 428 8.28 -10.94 22.97
N VAL A 429 9.19 -10.13 23.49
CA VAL A 429 9.41 -9.98 24.93
C VAL A 429 9.02 -8.60 25.41
N VAL A 430 8.32 -8.56 26.53
CA VAL A 430 8.38 -7.46 27.48
C VAL A 430 9.07 -8.01 28.77
N SER A 431 10.25 -7.48 29.17
CA SER A 431 11.01 -7.17 30.44
C SER A 431 10.87 -7.90 31.77
N LYS A 432 11.83 -7.95 32.75
CA LYS A 432 13.32 -7.92 32.80
C LYS A 432 13.93 -8.99 33.73
N ASP A 433 15.18 -9.37 33.39
CA ASP A 433 16.27 -10.04 34.15
C ASP A 433 16.15 -11.55 34.43
N THR A 434 17.15 -12.35 34.00
CA THR A 434 18.21 -12.89 34.90
C THR A 434 19.36 -13.62 34.13
N VAL A 435 20.61 -13.16 34.38
CA VAL A 435 21.86 -13.86 34.81
C VAL A 435 22.41 -15.10 34.04
N THR A 436 23.57 -14.85 33.42
CA THR A 436 24.83 -15.62 33.26
C THR A 436 24.79 -17.16 33.11
N LEU A 437 24.99 -17.64 31.88
CA LEU A 437 25.23 -19.06 31.51
C LEU A 437 26.46 -19.27 30.60
N HIS A 438 27.30 -18.24 30.43
CA HIS A 438 28.31 -18.21 29.36
C HIS A 438 29.53 -19.13 29.58
N GLU A 439 29.91 -19.42 30.83
CA GLU A 439 31.20 -20.09 31.13
C GLU A 439 31.14 -21.63 31.23
N GLU A 440 29.95 -22.22 31.37
CA GLU A 440 29.80 -23.68 31.54
C GLU A 440 29.58 -24.42 30.20
N VAL A 441 28.93 -23.79 29.21
CA VAL A 441 28.62 -24.41 27.91
C VAL A 441 29.84 -24.50 26.98
N GLU A 442 30.75 -23.52 27.02
CA GLU A 442 32.01 -23.55 26.25
C GLU A 442 32.94 -24.72 26.65
N LYS A 443 32.83 -25.21 27.89
CA LYS A 443 33.63 -26.35 28.37
C LYS A 443 33.07 -27.70 27.91
N GLU A 444 31.75 -27.82 27.73
CA GLU A 444 31.13 -29.07 27.27
C GLU A 444 31.19 -29.25 25.75
N GLN A 445 31.10 -28.17 24.95
CA GLN A 445 31.08 -28.27 23.49
C GLN A 445 32.41 -28.70 22.85
N LYS A 446 33.54 -28.61 23.57
CA LYS A 446 34.84 -29.16 23.12
C LYS A 446 34.91 -30.69 23.20
N ALA A 447 33.89 -31.37 23.73
CA ALA A 447 33.85 -32.82 23.81
C ALA A 447 32.84 -33.43 22.82
N LYS A 448 33.38 -34.04 21.75
CA LYS A 448 32.74 -35.01 20.82
C LYS A 448 32.05 -34.45 19.57
N ALA A 449 32.87 -34.09 18.58
CA ALA A 449 32.45 -34.18 17.19
C ALA A 449 32.18 -35.65 16.82
N GLY A 450 30.94 -35.99 16.45
CA GLY A 450 30.63 -37.23 15.72
C GLY A 450 29.48 -38.11 16.22
N THR A 451 28.86 -37.86 17.39
CA THR A 451 27.85 -38.78 17.98
C THR A 451 26.44 -38.19 18.17
N HIS A 452 26.15 -37.02 17.60
CA HIS A 452 24.91 -36.27 17.89
C HIS A 452 23.62 -37.01 17.52
N LEU A 453 23.62 -37.80 16.44
CA LEU A 453 22.48 -38.64 16.03
C LEU A 453 22.23 -39.82 16.99
N GLU A 454 23.30 -40.44 17.50
CA GLU A 454 23.20 -41.53 18.49
C GLU A 454 22.68 -41.04 19.85
N ALA A 455 22.85 -39.75 20.13
CA ALA A 455 22.32 -39.06 21.31
C ALA A 455 20.92 -38.45 21.11
N GLY A 456 20.29 -38.67 19.96
CA GLY A 456 18.91 -38.25 19.68
C GLY A 456 18.72 -36.77 19.29
N TRP A 457 19.79 -36.06 18.94
CA TRP A 457 19.70 -34.65 18.50
C TRP A 457 19.28 -34.52 17.03
N LEU A 458 18.51 -33.47 16.74
CA LEU A 458 18.14 -33.10 15.36
C LEU A 458 19.40 -32.74 14.55
N ASN A 459 19.47 -33.20 13.29
CA ASN A 459 20.51 -32.79 12.34
C ASN A 459 20.21 -31.40 11.74
N SER A 460 19.94 -30.43 12.61
CA SER A 460 19.60 -29.05 12.27
C SER A 460 19.88 -28.15 13.47
N ALA A 461 21.02 -27.46 13.42
CA ALA A 461 21.37 -26.46 14.43
C ALA A 461 20.32 -25.35 14.54
N TYR A 462 19.70 -24.98 13.41
CA TYR A 462 18.61 -24.02 13.38
C TYR A 462 17.41 -24.50 14.20
N SER A 463 16.94 -25.73 13.97
CA SER A 463 15.81 -26.29 14.71
C SER A 463 16.11 -26.40 16.21
N VAL A 464 17.32 -26.84 16.58
CA VAL A 464 17.75 -26.88 17.98
C VAL A 464 17.75 -25.48 18.60
N SER A 465 18.28 -24.48 17.89
CA SER A 465 18.29 -23.10 18.38
C SER A 465 16.89 -22.54 18.63
N LYS A 466 15.91 -22.80 17.75
CA LYS A 466 14.54 -22.32 17.91
C LYS A 466 13.79 -23.03 19.04
N VAL A 467 14.07 -24.33 19.23
CA VAL A 467 13.59 -25.08 20.39
C VAL A 467 14.14 -24.50 21.70
N ALA A 468 15.43 -24.16 21.72
CA ALA A 468 16.07 -23.54 22.87
C ALA A 468 15.47 -22.15 23.17
N VAL A 469 15.25 -21.31 22.15
CA VAL A 469 14.58 -20.01 22.31
C VAL A 469 13.19 -20.18 22.88
N SER A 470 12.39 -21.12 22.38
CA SER A 470 11.03 -21.33 22.92
C SER A 470 11.02 -21.83 24.37
N ALA A 471 12.03 -22.63 24.76
CA ALA A 471 12.22 -23.00 26.16
C ALA A 471 12.62 -21.79 27.01
N LEU A 472 13.53 -20.94 26.51
CA LEU A 472 13.96 -19.70 27.14
C LEU A 472 12.77 -18.74 27.36
N THR A 473 11.91 -18.55 26.35
CA THR A 473 10.70 -17.74 26.44
C THR A 473 9.82 -18.15 27.62
N ARG A 474 9.67 -19.46 27.86
CA ARG A 474 8.86 -19.97 28.98
C ARG A 474 9.53 -19.74 30.34
N ILE A 475 10.86 -19.77 30.39
CA ILE A 475 11.64 -19.44 31.59
C ILE A 475 11.48 -17.95 31.88
N GLN A 476 11.69 -17.09 30.89
CA GLN A 476 11.54 -15.64 30.98
C GLN A 476 10.10 -15.25 31.34
N HIS A 477 9.09 -15.93 30.79
CA HIS A 477 7.69 -15.73 31.18
C HIS A 477 7.47 -15.91 32.68
N ARG A 478 8.00 -16.99 33.26
CA ARG A 478 7.89 -17.26 34.70
C ARG A 478 8.60 -16.20 35.53
N GLN A 479 9.75 -15.72 35.07
CA GLN A 479 10.45 -14.61 35.72
C GLN A 479 9.57 -13.35 35.75
N PHE A 480 8.83 -13.06 34.68
CA PHE A 480 7.93 -11.89 34.62
C PHE A 480 6.63 -12.02 35.40
N LEU A 481 6.30 -13.22 35.90
CA LEU A 481 5.22 -13.34 36.88
C LEU A 481 5.58 -12.71 38.24
N GLU A 482 6.88 -12.57 38.52
CA GLU A 482 7.40 -12.01 39.76
C GLU A 482 7.88 -10.56 39.60
N ASP A 483 7.76 -9.97 38.40
CA ASP A 483 8.22 -8.62 38.10
C ASP A 483 7.29 -7.55 38.73
N PRO A 484 7.84 -6.51 39.40
CA PRO A 484 7.03 -5.45 39.99
C PRO A 484 6.37 -4.52 38.96
N ARG A 485 6.78 -4.56 37.69
CA ARG A 485 6.12 -3.82 36.60
C ARG A 485 4.95 -4.67 36.09
N GLU A 486 3.73 -4.25 36.42
CA GLU A 486 2.53 -4.96 35.97
C GLU A 486 2.41 -4.99 34.43
N ASP A 487 1.68 -5.98 33.91
CA ASP A 487 1.23 -6.08 32.51
C ASP A 487 2.32 -6.35 31.44
N ILE A 488 3.36 -7.05 31.85
CA ILE A 488 4.41 -7.54 30.97
C ILE A 488 4.05 -8.92 30.39
N VAL A 489 4.15 -9.05 29.06
CA VAL A 489 3.84 -10.28 28.32
C VAL A 489 5.03 -10.68 27.45
N ILE A 490 5.33 -11.97 27.45
CA ILE A 490 6.30 -12.58 26.54
C ILE A 490 5.63 -13.77 25.86
N ASN A 491 5.80 -13.90 24.55
CA ASN A 491 5.31 -15.03 23.78
C ASN A 491 6.37 -15.44 22.76
N HIS A 492 6.31 -16.71 22.32
CA HIS A 492 7.10 -17.18 21.20
C HIS A 492 6.16 -17.51 20.05
N ILE A 493 6.60 -17.22 18.84
CA ILE A 493 5.72 -17.07 17.70
C ILE A 493 6.32 -17.85 16.53
N HIS A 494 5.51 -18.66 15.89
CA HIS A 494 5.87 -19.33 14.65
C HIS A 494 5.17 -18.62 13.49
N PRO A 495 5.87 -17.82 12.67
CA PRO A 495 5.26 -17.01 11.60
C PRO A 495 4.85 -17.84 10.38
N GLY A 496 5.03 -19.17 10.43
CA GLY A 496 4.79 -20.06 9.31
C GLY A 496 6.00 -20.10 8.38
N TYR A 497 5.84 -20.72 7.21
CA TYR A 497 6.90 -20.80 6.21
C TYR A 497 6.74 -19.63 5.23
N VAL A 498 7.59 -18.61 5.40
CA VAL A 498 7.43 -17.28 4.77
C VAL A 498 8.43 -17.06 3.64
N ASP A 499 7.98 -16.48 2.54
CA ASP A 499 8.78 -16.11 1.36
C ASP A 499 9.86 -15.06 1.73
N THR A 500 11.08 -15.53 2.02
CA THR A 500 12.21 -14.73 2.51
C THR A 500 13.56 -15.26 2.01
N ASP A 501 14.62 -14.45 2.09
CA ASP A 501 15.99 -14.85 1.74
C ASP A 501 16.45 -16.14 2.44
N LEU A 502 16.15 -16.28 3.73
CA LEU A 502 16.58 -17.46 4.51
C LEU A 502 15.83 -18.74 4.07
N THR A 503 14.59 -18.61 3.57
CA THR A 503 13.86 -19.75 2.97
C THR A 503 14.24 -19.96 1.50
N ASN A 504 15.13 -19.12 0.97
CA ASN A 504 15.42 -19.00 -0.45
C ASN A 504 14.15 -18.77 -1.28
N HIS A 505 13.25 -17.91 -0.79
CA HIS A 505 11.97 -17.55 -1.40
C HIS A 505 11.02 -18.72 -1.70
N LYS A 506 11.07 -19.78 -0.88
CA LYS A 506 10.24 -21.00 -1.04
C LYS A 506 9.02 -21.04 -0.13
N GLY A 507 8.89 -20.10 0.78
CA GLY A 507 7.73 -20.02 1.68
C GLY A 507 6.43 -19.71 0.92
N PRO A 508 5.31 -20.40 1.22
CA PRO A 508 4.01 -20.10 0.62
C PRO A 508 3.35 -18.84 1.20
N LEU A 509 3.76 -18.39 2.39
CA LEU A 509 3.21 -17.20 3.04
C LEU A 509 3.96 -15.94 2.59
N THR A 510 3.25 -14.84 2.40
CA THR A 510 3.88 -13.53 2.17
C THR A 510 4.49 -12.98 3.46
N ILE A 511 5.36 -11.98 3.34
CA ILE A 511 5.98 -11.29 4.48
C ILE A 511 4.91 -10.72 5.42
N GLU A 512 3.85 -10.13 4.86
CA GLU A 512 2.73 -9.56 5.62
C GLU A 512 1.98 -10.64 6.39
N GLN A 513 1.73 -11.79 5.77
CA GLN A 513 1.10 -12.93 6.43
C GLN A 513 1.97 -13.50 7.56
N GLY A 514 3.30 -13.49 7.39
CA GLY A 514 4.24 -13.92 8.44
C GLY A 514 4.36 -12.93 9.61
N ALA A 515 4.26 -11.63 9.34
CA ALA A 515 4.35 -10.56 10.33
C ALA A 515 3.10 -10.39 11.20
N ASP A 516 1.99 -11.02 10.80
CA ASP A 516 0.68 -10.89 11.43
C ASP A 516 0.66 -11.34 12.90
N ALA A 517 1.02 -12.60 13.17
CA ALA A 517 1.05 -13.15 14.53
C ALA A 517 2.04 -12.42 15.48
N PRO A 518 3.25 -12.05 15.03
CA PRO A 518 4.16 -11.16 15.78
C PRO A 518 3.54 -9.82 16.17
N THR A 519 2.89 -9.18 15.22
CA THR A 519 2.24 -7.88 15.43
C THR A 519 1.06 -8.01 16.38
N TYR A 520 0.25 -9.05 16.22
CA TYR A 520 -0.85 -9.38 17.12
C TYR A 520 -0.36 -9.56 18.57
N ALA A 521 0.73 -10.32 18.77
CA ALA A 521 1.29 -10.56 20.09
C ALA A 521 1.89 -9.29 20.73
N ALA A 522 2.55 -8.45 19.93
CA ALA A 522 3.13 -7.19 20.37
C ALA A 522 2.08 -6.15 20.82
N LEU A 523 0.83 -6.29 20.34
CA LEU A 523 -0.26 -5.33 20.56
C LEU A 523 -1.36 -5.86 21.49
N LEU A 524 -1.08 -6.94 22.24
CA LEU A 524 -2.03 -7.47 23.22
C LEU A 524 -2.42 -6.40 24.25
N PRO A 525 -3.70 -6.31 24.64
CA PRO A 525 -4.14 -5.29 25.56
C PRO A 525 -3.55 -5.48 26.97
N PRO A 526 -3.43 -4.40 27.77
CA PRO A 526 -3.09 -4.51 29.19
C PRO A 526 -4.03 -5.47 29.92
N GLY A 527 -3.50 -6.25 30.87
CA GLY A 527 -4.29 -7.26 31.58
C GLY A 527 -4.58 -8.54 30.80
N THR A 528 -3.94 -8.74 29.63
CA THR A 528 -4.04 -10.01 28.88
C THR A 528 -3.60 -11.18 29.76
N THR A 529 -4.49 -12.15 29.91
CA THR A 529 -4.24 -13.39 30.66
C THR A 529 -3.79 -14.54 29.75
N SER A 530 -4.10 -14.47 28.45
CA SER A 530 -3.62 -15.37 27.40
C SER A 530 -3.78 -14.69 26.02
N PRO A 531 -2.83 -14.82 25.07
CA PRO A 531 -1.60 -15.61 25.18
C PRO A 531 -0.54 -14.96 26.08
N LYS A 532 0.05 -15.74 26.99
CA LYS A 532 1.08 -15.27 27.93
C LYS A 532 2.07 -16.41 28.26
N GLY A 533 3.23 -16.39 27.61
CA GLY A 533 4.21 -17.49 27.63
C GLY A 533 3.88 -18.61 26.65
N ASP A 534 2.93 -18.37 25.75
CA ASP A 534 2.34 -19.35 24.85
C ASP A 534 3.06 -19.41 23.50
N LEU A 535 2.90 -20.53 22.77
CA LEU A 535 3.29 -20.65 21.37
C LEU A 535 2.15 -20.15 20.50
N ILE A 536 2.37 -19.05 19.77
CA ILE A 536 1.39 -18.50 18.84
C ILE A 536 1.76 -18.91 17.43
N TRP A 537 0.86 -19.60 16.74
CA TRP A 537 1.04 -19.97 15.34
C TRP A 537 0.71 -18.78 14.41
N TYR A 538 1.12 -18.84 13.15
CA TYR A 538 0.92 -17.75 12.18
C TYR A 538 -0.55 -17.42 11.91
N THR A 539 -1.45 -18.34 12.25
CA THR A 539 -2.90 -18.18 12.23
C THR A 539 -3.45 -17.51 13.49
N ARG A 540 -2.58 -17.02 14.39
CA ARG A 540 -2.87 -16.51 15.75
C ARG A 540 -3.43 -17.56 16.72
N GLU A 541 -3.48 -18.83 16.32
CA GLU A 541 -3.89 -19.93 17.19
C GLU A 541 -2.81 -20.19 18.25
N ILE A 542 -3.21 -20.33 19.51
CA ILE A 542 -2.33 -20.85 20.56
C ILE A 542 -2.20 -22.36 20.34
N VAL A 543 -0.97 -22.84 20.20
CA VAL A 543 -0.70 -24.26 19.95
C VAL A 543 0.10 -24.86 21.10
N ASP A 544 -0.10 -26.15 21.32
CA ASP A 544 0.65 -26.85 22.35
C ASP A 544 2.13 -26.97 21.93
N TRP A 545 3.02 -26.54 22.81
CA TRP A 545 4.46 -26.58 22.56
C TRP A 545 4.99 -28.00 22.30
N VAL A 546 4.47 -28.99 23.03
CA VAL A 546 4.99 -30.36 23.01
C VAL A 546 4.49 -31.13 21.80
N ASN A 547 3.21 -30.95 21.47
CA ASN A 547 2.51 -31.71 20.44
C ASN A 547 2.38 -30.95 19.11
N GLY A 548 2.70 -29.66 19.08
CA GLY A 548 2.53 -28.80 17.92
C GLY A 548 1.05 -28.55 17.57
N PRO A 549 0.77 -27.92 16.40
CA PRO A 549 -0.59 -27.78 15.92
C PRO A 549 -1.20 -29.17 15.66
N THR A 550 -2.39 -29.43 16.20
CA THR A 550 -3.18 -30.62 15.85
C THR A 550 -3.40 -30.65 14.34
N PRO A 551 -3.10 -31.75 13.63
CA PRO A 551 -3.39 -31.85 12.20
C PRO A 551 -4.89 -31.59 11.99
N LYS A 552 -5.24 -30.54 11.26
CA LYS A 552 -6.62 -30.36 10.80
C LYS A 552 -6.92 -31.53 9.84
N SER A 553 -7.86 -32.38 10.25
CA SER A 553 -8.33 -33.57 9.52
C SER A 553 -8.82 -33.25 8.12
#